data_AF-A0A2R6F6S6-F1
#
_entry.id   AF-A0A2R6F6S6-F1
#
_cell.length_a   1.000
_cell.length_b   1.000
_cell.length_c   1.000
_cell.angle_alpha   90.00
_cell.angle_beta   90.00
_cell.angle_gamma   90.00
#
_symmetry.space_group_name_H-M   'P 1'
#
loop_
_entity.id
_entity.type
_entity.pdbx_description
1 polymer ?
#
loop_
_entity_poly.entity_id
_entity_poly.type
_entity_poly.pdbx_seq_one_letter_code
_entity_poly.pdbx_strand_id
1 'polypeptide(L)'
;MTFEQYISHPAETDDGEPTLLVGEGDRFDDDGHLRTVADRMVEACQGQTLTDGTPAEPVAEVIGLTHDFAKLTRWAQKHLRDQPFQHSDEYRYHAFPSALVTLYCLLECRDEVGDYAAEVATLVVAGHHDRRSPPEPSKLAENYGRATPEGQPTADVREAYERVDKQFDDIDDKVPDRADRIVRAAAEGEGEGSWSGLREWHSDRTEPVDGLHDHLMCFAQMGDRDTGDGYYADVVRLWTALKLADQTAASGLEDDDIGGTLPDREALGQHVDDLNEGEGILADLNCLRDRARRGATDNVEALVASDDVDLITLPTGFGKTYAGLSAGLRAADINDSRLVYVLPYTSILDQTAGEIQSVFGVSPYSKAFTLH
;
A
#
# COMPACT_ATOMS: atom_id res chain seq x y z
N MET A 1 -17.90 -11.63 25.18
CA MET A 1 -17.84 -12.57 24.05
C MET A 1 -16.48 -12.39 23.41
N THR A 2 -15.67 -13.43 23.42
CA THR A 2 -14.40 -13.50 22.70
C THR A 2 -14.61 -14.37 21.47
N PHE A 3 -13.79 -14.19 20.44
CA PHE A 3 -13.79 -15.06 19.27
C PHE A 3 -12.62 -16.05 19.40
N GLU A 4 -12.85 -17.30 19.00
CA GLU A 4 -11.80 -18.34 18.99
C GLU A 4 -10.65 -17.91 18.06
N GLN A 5 -10.99 -17.45 16.87
CA GLN A 5 -10.08 -16.88 15.88
C GLN A 5 -10.44 -15.42 15.59
N TYR A 6 -9.43 -14.58 15.40
CA TYR A 6 -9.60 -13.21 14.93
C TYR A 6 -9.20 -13.13 13.48
N ILE A 7 -10.06 -12.57 12.65
CA ILE A 7 -9.88 -12.52 11.20
C ILE A 7 -9.55 -11.09 10.77
N SER A 8 -8.68 -10.98 9.76
CA SER A 8 -8.44 -9.73 9.05
C SER A 8 -9.47 -9.57 7.93
N HIS A 9 -9.74 -10.63 7.17
CA HIS A 9 -10.65 -10.64 6.04
C HIS A 9 -11.62 -11.83 6.12
N PRO A 10 -12.90 -11.66 5.70
CA PRO A 10 -13.80 -12.79 5.52
C PRO A 10 -13.28 -13.73 4.43
N ALA A 11 -13.76 -14.97 4.42
CA ALA A 11 -13.49 -15.88 3.32
C ALA A 11 -14.02 -15.31 1.99
N GLU A 12 -13.24 -15.42 0.91
CA GLU A 12 -13.68 -14.96 -0.42
C GLU A 12 -14.82 -15.80 -1.00
N THR A 13 -14.98 -17.03 -0.52
CA THR A 13 -16.03 -17.98 -0.94
C THR A 13 -16.67 -18.64 0.26
N ASP A 14 -17.91 -19.12 0.11
CA ASP A 14 -18.67 -19.77 1.19
C ASP A 14 -17.97 -21.02 1.78
N ASP A 15 -17.12 -21.68 0.98
CA ASP A 15 -16.35 -22.87 1.36
C ASP A 15 -14.87 -22.55 1.70
N GLY A 16 -14.47 -21.27 1.64
CA GLY A 16 -13.12 -20.81 1.92
C GLY A 16 -12.88 -20.56 3.41
N GLU A 17 -11.61 -20.54 3.80
CA GLU A 17 -11.20 -20.12 5.15
C GLU A 17 -10.98 -18.60 5.18
N PRO A 18 -11.34 -17.92 6.29
CA PRO A 18 -11.08 -16.49 6.43
C PRO A 18 -9.58 -16.23 6.68
N THR A 19 -9.07 -15.10 6.20
CA THR A 19 -7.70 -14.69 6.48
C THR A 19 -7.58 -14.32 7.96
N LEU A 20 -6.77 -15.06 8.70
CA LEU A 20 -6.56 -14.82 10.13
C LEU A 20 -5.75 -13.54 10.35
N LEU A 21 -6.17 -12.72 11.32
CA LEU A 21 -5.44 -11.51 11.71
C LEU A 21 -4.07 -11.87 12.33
N VAL A 22 -4.08 -12.92 13.16
CA VAL A 22 -2.90 -13.51 13.81
C VAL A 22 -3.00 -15.03 13.62
N GLY A 23 -1.88 -15.70 13.37
CA GLY A 23 -1.81 -17.14 13.06
C GLY A 23 -2.46 -18.08 14.10
N GLU A 24 -2.59 -19.35 13.74
CA GLU A 24 -3.28 -20.36 14.56
C GLU A 24 -2.52 -20.75 15.85
N GLY A 25 -3.28 -21.22 16.85
CA GLY A 25 -2.68 -21.95 17.99
C GLY A 25 -1.89 -21.11 19.00
N ASP A 26 -2.17 -19.80 19.11
CA ASP A 26 -1.47 -18.87 20.01
C ASP A 26 0.05 -18.72 19.76
N ARG A 27 0.57 -19.34 18.69
CA ARG A 27 1.89 -19.04 18.14
C ARG A 27 1.73 -17.79 17.30
N PHE A 28 2.24 -16.70 17.84
CA PHE A 28 2.28 -15.44 17.13
C PHE A 28 3.08 -15.64 15.83
N ASP A 29 2.56 -15.12 14.73
CA ASP A 29 3.21 -14.87 13.43
C ASP A 29 3.47 -15.96 12.38
N ASP A 30 3.40 -17.26 12.65
CA ASP A 30 3.89 -18.20 11.61
C ASP A 30 3.07 -18.18 10.30
N ASP A 31 1.81 -17.70 10.30
CA ASP A 31 0.94 -17.58 9.10
C ASP A 31 -0.15 -16.47 9.23
N GLY A 32 0.09 -15.42 10.03
CA GLY A 32 -0.90 -14.37 10.28
C GLY A 32 -0.85 -13.21 9.30
N HIS A 33 -2.00 -12.63 8.93
CA HIS A 33 -2.10 -11.46 8.02
C HIS A 33 -1.13 -10.34 8.38
N LEU A 34 -1.06 -9.96 9.67
CA LEU A 34 -0.19 -8.87 10.11
C LEU A 34 1.30 -9.16 9.84
N ARG A 35 1.76 -10.40 10.06
CA ARG A 35 3.15 -10.80 9.77
C ARG A 35 3.40 -10.84 8.27
N THR A 36 2.51 -11.46 7.49
CA THR A 36 2.63 -11.50 6.02
C THR A 36 2.71 -10.10 5.42
N VAL A 37 1.88 -9.16 5.90
CA VAL A 37 1.94 -7.76 5.46
C VAL A 37 3.26 -7.12 5.87
N ALA A 38 3.73 -7.31 7.10
CA ALA A 38 5.00 -6.77 7.57
C ALA A 38 6.19 -7.27 6.73
N ASP A 39 6.29 -8.56 6.47
CA ASP A 39 7.39 -9.17 5.71
C ASP A 39 7.42 -8.62 4.27
N ARG A 40 6.25 -8.53 3.62
CA ARG A 40 6.12 -7.97 2.26
C ARG A 40 6.40 -6.48 2.20
N MET A 41 6.02 -5.73 3.24
CA MET A 41 6.34 -4.32 3.33
C MET A 41 7.85 -4.11 3.50
N VAL A 42 8.52 -4.91 4.34
CA VAL A 42 9.97 -4.89 4.52
C VAL A 42 10.68 -5.19 3.20
N GLU A 43 10.24 -6.22 2.48
CA GLU A 43 10.78 -6.54 1.15
C GLU A 43 10.58 -5.40 0.14
N ALA A 44 9.36 -4.84 0.06
CA ALA A 44 9.04 -3.74 -0.84
C ALA A 44 9.82 -2.45 -0.53
N CYS A 45 10.29 -2.27 0.71
CA CYS A 45 11.04 -1.12 1.17
C CYS A 45 12.55 -1.39 1.32
N GLN A 46 13.03 -2.58 0.92
CA GLN A 46 14.42 -2.99 1.16
C GLN A 46 15.44 -2.03 0.52
N GLY A 47 16.41 -1.59 1.32
CA GLY A 47 17.49 -0.70 0.92
C GLY A 47 17.06 0.75 0.68
N GLN A 48 15.82 1.12 1.04
CA GLN A 48 15.28 2.46 0.86
C GLN A 48 15.43 3.29 2.14
N THR A 49 15.55 4.60 1.97
CA THR A 49 15.66 5.57 3.06
C THR A 49 14.66 6.68 2.84
N LEU A 50 13.97 7.08 3.90
CA LEU A 50 13.06 8.22 3.90
C LEU A 50 13.84 9.54 3.83
N THR A 51 13.15 10.64 3.55
CA THR A 51 13.73 11.97 3.35
C THR A 51 14.53 12.46 4.57
N ASP A 52 14.14 12.06 5.78
CA ASP A 52 14.82 12.40 7.02
C ASP A 52 16.07 11.55 7.31
N GLY A 53 16.36 10.56 6.47
CA GLY A 53 17.47 9.62 6.65
C GLY A 53 17.10 8.34 7.41
N THR A 54 15.84 8.18 7.86
CA THR A 54 15.38 6.97 8.54
C THR A 54 15.33 5.79 7.54
N PRO A 55 15.91 4.62 7.87
CA PRO A 55 15.73 3.40 7.08
C PRO A 55 14.24 3.05 6.95
N ALA A 56 13.80 2.66 5.75
CA ALA A 56 12.39 2.41 5.50
C ALA A 56 11.91 1.07 6.11
N GLU A 57 12.78 0.07 6.23
CA GLU A 57 12.38 -1.28 6.68
C GLU A 57 11.80 -1.34 8.10
N PRO A 58 12.40 -0.73 9.14
CA PRO A 58 11.81 -0.75 10.49
C PRO A 58 10.44 -0.05 10.54
N VAL A 59 10.28 1.03 9.78
CA VAL A 59 9.00 1.76 9.66
C VAL A 59 7.97 0.88 8.97
N ALA A 60 8.36 0.21 7.88
CA ALA A 60 7.53 -0.69 7.09
C ALA A 60 7.05 -1.91 7.91
N GLU A 61 7.95 -2.50 8.72
CA GLU A 61 7.62 -3.61 9.63
C GLU A 61 6.53 -3.20 10.63
N VAL A 62 6.70 -2.05 11.31
CA VAL A 62 5.72 -1.56 12.28
C VAL A 62 4.38 -1.26 11.61
N ILE A 63 4.37 -0.65 10.42
CA ILE A 63 3.14 -0.43 9.66
C ILE A 63 2.42 -1.75 9.41
N GLY A 64 3.12 -2.77 8.87
CA GLY A 64 2.52 -4.06 8.56
C GLY A 64 1.94 -4.76 9.79
N LEU A 65 2.68 -4.76 10.90
CA LEU A 65 2.24 -5.38 12.16
C LEU A 65 1.06 -4.67 12.84
N THR A 66 0.84 -3.38 12.54
CA THR A 66 -0.12 -2.55 13.29
C THR A 66 -1.29 -2.02 12.48
N HIS A 67 -1.24 -1.98 11.13
CA HIS A 67 -2.25 -1.28 10.32
C HIS A 67 -3.71 -1.71 10.56
N ASP A 68 -3.88 -2.99 10.90
CA ASP A 68 -5.16 -3.66 11.14
C ASP A 68 -5.39 -4.02 12.62
N PHE A 69 -4.56 -3.52 13.53
CA PHE A 69 -4.58 -3.86 14.96
C PHE A 69 -5.99 -3.77 15.57
N ALA A 70 -6.72 -2.70 15.28
CA ALA A 70 -8.05 -2.48 15.85
C ALA A 70 -9.15 -3.41 15.28
N LYS A 71 -8.82 -4.30 14.34
CA LYS A 71 -9.65 -5.48 14.05
C LYS A 71 -9.76 -6.41 15.25
N LEU A 72 -8.94 -6.26 16.31
CA LEU A 72 -9.12 -6.90 17.62
C LEU A 72 -10.39 -6.48 18.39
N THR A 73 -11.09 -5.43 17.96
CA THR A 73 -12.35 -5.05 18.58
C THR A 73 -13.47 -6.02 18.22
N ARG A 74 -14.41 -6.24 19.15
CA ARG A 74 -15.59 -7.07 18.90
C ARG A 74 -16.46 -6.49 17.78
N TRP A 75 -16.50 -5.17 17.62
CA TRP A 75 -17.28 -4.53 16.57
C TRP A 75 -16.71 -4.81 15.18
N ALA A 76 -15.39 -4.71 15.01
CA ALA A 76 -14.73 -5.11 13.76
C ALA A 76 -14.93 -6.60 13.49
N GLN A 77 -14.71 -7.48 14.48
CA GLN A 77 -14.88 -8.93 14.30
C GLN A 77 -16.32 -9.36 13.99
N LYS A 78 -17.32 -8.66 14.55
CA LYS A 78 -18.73 -8.88 14.19
C LYS A 78 -19.01 -8.41 12.78
N HIS A 79 -18.51 -7.23 12.40
CA HIS A 79 -18.67 -6.72 11.06
C HIS A 79 -18.09 -7.65 10.00
N LEU A 80 -16.87 -8.16 10.21
CA LEU A 80 -16.20 -9.10 9.30
C LEU A 80 -16.90 -10.46 9.18
N ARG A 81 -17.92 -10.73 10.01
CA ARG A 81 -18.73 -11.95 10.00
C ARG A 81 -20.20 -11.69 9.71
N ASP A 82 -20.54 -10.50 9.24
CA ASP A 82 -21.92 -10.05 8.99
C ASP A 82 -22.85 -10.22 10.22
N GLN A 83 -22.30 -10.08 11.43
CA GLN A 83 -23.03 -10.17 12.68
C GLN A 83 -23.47 -8.79 13.17
N PRO A 84 -24.73 -8.63 13.64
CA PRO A 84 -25.22 -7.36 14.15
C PRO A 84 -24.61 -6.97 15.51
N PHE A 85 -24.49 -5.66 15.76
CA PHE A 85 -24.10 -5.10 17.04
C PHE A 85 -24.87 -3.80 17.36
N GLN A 86 -24.97 -3.46 18.65
CA GLN A 86 -25.79 -2.36 19.15
C GLN A 86 -24.99 -1.05 19.30
N HIS A 87 -24.30 -0.63 18.24
CA HIS A 87 -23.56 0.64 18.18
C HIS A 87 -23.64 1.23 16.76
N SER A 88 -23.18 2.48 16.60
CA SER A 88 -22.90 3.07 15.29
C SER A 88 -21.93 2.19 14.50
N ASP A 89 -22.12 2.09 13.18
CA ASP A 89 -21.22 1.38 12.27
C ASP A 89 -19.77 1.86 12.40
N GLU A 90 -19.55 3.09 12.85
CA GLU A 90 -18.21 3.64 12.98
C GLU A 90 -17.35 2.94 14.03
N TYR A 91 -17.95 2.19 14.96
CA TYR A 91 -17.20 1.36 15.92
C TYR A 91 -16.44 0.20 15.24
N ARG A 92 -16.78 -0.14 14.00
CA ARG A 92 -16.03 -1.12 13.19
C ARG A 92 -14.80 -0.51 12.51
N TYR A 93 -14.66 0.81 12.49
CA TYR A 93 -13.54 1.47 11.82
C TYR A 93 -12.25 1.24 12.61
N HIS A 94 -11.26 0.65 11.95
CA HIS A 94 -10.02 0.22 12.57
C HIS A 94 -8.81 1.09 12.18
N ALA A 95 -8.88 1.84 11.09
CA ALA A 95 -7.70 2.57 10.59
C ALA A 95 -7.13 3.58 11.59
N PHE A 96 -7.96 4.46 12.15
CA PHE A 96 -7.50 5.47 13.08
C PHE A 96 -6.97 4.93 14.42
N PRO A 97 -7.69 4.07 15.16
CA PRO A 97 -7.14 3.46 16.38
C PRO A 97 -5.88 2.62 16.10
N SER A 98 -5.77 2.00 14.92
CA SER A 98 -4.55 1.29 14.51
C SER A 98 -3.38 2.25 14.25
N ALA A 99 -3.64 3.41 13.65
CA ALA A 99 -2.63 4.44 13.43
C ALA A 99 -2.05 4.99 14.74
N LEU A 100 -2.85 5.09 15.80
CA LEU A 100 -2.36 5.47 17.13
C LEU A 100 -1.43 4.40 17.72
N VAL A 101 -1.68 3.12 17.43
CA VAL A 101 -0.81 2.01 17.83
C VAL A 101 0.51 2.08 17.05
N THR A 102 0.45 2.33 15.75
CA THR A 102 1.63 2.57 14.90
C THR A 102 2.47 3.72 15.45
N LEU A 103 1.83 4.84 15.78
CA LEU A 103 2.50 6.04 16.31
C LEU A 103 3.22 5.74 17.64
N TYR A 104 2.54 5.06 18.57
CA TYR A 104 3.14 4.62 19.83
C TYR A 104 4.38 3.75 19.60
N CYS A 105 4.26 2.72 18.74
CA CYS A 105 5.36 1.79 18.50
C CYS A 105 6.57 2.47 17.85
N LEU A 106 6.36 3.46 16.98
CA LEU A 106 7.45 4.18 16.33
C LEU A 106 8.10 5.21 17.25
N LEU A 107 7.33 5.98 18.02
CA LEU A 107 7.88 7.04 18.87
C LEU A 107 8.48 6.54 20.17
N GLU A 108 7.90 5.50 20.78
CA GLU A 108 8.26 5.07 22.13
C GLU A 108 9.10 3.78 22.14
N CYS A 109 9.11 3.03 21.03
CA CYS A 109 9.74 1.70 20.98
C CYS A 109 10.79 1.55 19.88
N ARG A 110 11.15 2.62 19.14
CA ARG A 110 12.15 2.61 18.06
C ARG A 110 13.00 3.88 18.11
N ASP A 111 14.08 3.85 18.89
CA ASP A 111 15.01 5.00 19.06
C ASP A 111 15.61 5.50 17.73
N GLU A 112 15.69 4.64 16.72
CA GLU A 112 16.24 4.94 15.40
C GLU A 112 15.26 5.71 14.48
N VAL A 113 13.98 5.76 14.85
CA VAL A 113 12.91 6.38 14.04
C VAL A 113 12.60 7.78 14.58
N GLY A 114 12.78 8.79 13.72
CA GLY A 114 12.43 10.17 14.07
C GLY A 114 10.93 10.48 13.93
N ASP A 115 10.51 11.61 14.52
CA ASP A 115 9.12 12.12 14.45
C ASP A 115 8.57 12.19 13.03
N TYR A 116 9.41 12.50 12.05
CA TYR A 116 9.03 12.59 10.64
C TYR A 116 8.55 11.24 10.09
N ALA A 117 9.35 10.19 10.25
CA ALA A 117 9.01 8.85 9.79
C ALA A 117 7.77 8.29 10.52
N ALA A 118 7.67 8.53 11.82
CA ALA A 118 6.49 8.18 12.62
C ALA A 118 5.21 8.86 12.10
N GLU A 119 5.31 10.14 11.73
CA GLU A 119 4.20 10.91 11.15
C GLU A 119 3.74 10.36 9.80
N VAL A 120 4.67 10.11 8.88
CA VAL A 120 4.36 9.54 7.55
C VAL A 120 3.69 8.17 7.71
N ALA A 121 4.25 7.30 8.56
CA ALA A 121 3.68 5.98 8.82
C ALA A 121 2.26 6.05 9.41
N THR A 122 2.04 6.97 10.35
CA THR A 122 0.73 7.18 10.96
C THR A 122 -0.30 7.67 9.95
N LEU A 123 0.08 8.57 9.04
CA LEU A 123 -0.77 9.03 7.94
C LEU A 123 -1.12 7.89 6.99
N VAL A 124 -0.13 7.06 6.63
CA VAL A 124 -0.31 5.88 5.78
C VAL A 124 -1.31 4.90 6.39
N VAL A 125 -1.16 4.57 7.68
CA VAL A 125 -2.08 3.67 8.38
C VAL A 125 -3.46 4.29 8.55
N ALA A 126 -3.57 5.56 8.92
CA ALA A 126 -4.87 6.17 9.13
C ALA A 126 -5.71 6.26 7.83
N GLY A 127 -5.04 6.37 6.68
CA GLY A 127 -5.65 6.43 5.36
C GLY A 127 -5.52 5.15 4.52
N HIS A 128 -5.19 4.01 5.12
CA HIS A 128 -4.97 2.77 4.35
C HIS A 128 -6.24 2.22 3.67
N HIS A 129 -7.43 2.76 3.92
CA HIS A 129 -8.66 2.44 3.16
C HIS A 129 -8.85 3.29 1.91
N ASP A 130 -8.07 4.37 1.72
CA ASP A 130 -8.16 5.21 0.53
C ASP A 130 -7.82 4.38 -0.72
N ARG A 131 -8.64 4.47 -1.76
CA ARG A 131 -8.51 3.63 -2.97
C ARG A 131 -8.07 4.39 -4.22
N ARG A 132 -8.06 5.72 -4.17
CA ARG A 132 -7.89 6.58 -5.36
C ARG A 132 -6.60 7.38 -5.35
N SER A 133 -6.09 7.68 -4.18
CA SER A 133 -4.90 8.49 -3.96
C SER A 133 -4.26 8.11 -2.64
N PRO A 134 -2.96 8.41 -2.48
CA PRO A 134 -2.34 8.44 -1.17
C PRO A 134 -3.12 9.34 -0.20
N PRO A 135 -3.02 9.08 1.12
CA PRO A 135 -3.70 9.87 2.11
C PRO A 135 -3.19 11.30 2.17
N GLU A 136 -4.12 12.23 2.34
CA GLU A 136 -3.83 13.66 2.39
C GLU A 136 -3.70 14.13 3.86
N PRO A 137 -2.59 14.77 4.25
CA PRO A 137 -2.36 15.24 5.61
C PRO A 137 -3.48 16.15 6.15
N SER A 138 -3.98 17.05 5.30
CA SER A 138 -5.03 18.02 5.66
C SER A 138 -6.33 17.35 6.06
N LYS A 139 -6.75 16.29 5.37
CA LYS A 139 -7.95 15.51 5.73
C LYS A 139 -7.80 14.83 7.07
N LEU A 140 -6.61 14.32 7.37
CA LEU A 140 -6.34 13.66 8.64
C LEU A 140 -6.34 14.68 9.79
N ALA A 141 -5.75 15.84 9.56
CA ALA A 141 -5.79 16.98 10.48
C ALA A 141 -7.23 17.44 10.75
N GLU A 142 -8.09 17.53 9.72
CA GLU A 142 -9.50 17.89 9.89
C GLU A 142 -10.30 16.86 10.70
N ASN A 143 -10.06 15.57 10.45
CA ASN A 143 -10.83 14.49 11.08
C ASN A 143 -10.36 14.16 12.50
N TYR A 144 -9.08 14.37 12.82
CA TYR A 144 -8.47 13.89 14.06
C TYR A 144 -7.57 14.91 14.78
N GLY A 145 -7.28 16.06 14.17
CA GLY A 145 -6.49 17.13 14.77
C GLY A 145 -7.29 17.95 15.78
N ARG A 146 -6.67 18.34 16.91
CA ARG A 146 -7.32 19.17 17.95
C ARG A 146 -7.05 20.68 17.85
N ALA A 147 -6.26 21.13 16.87
CA ALA A 147 -6.02 22.55 16.66
C ALA A 147 -6.91 23.09 15.52
N THR A 148 -8.06 23.68 15.87
CA THR A 148 -8.71 24.65 14.97
C THR A 148 -7.99 25.99 15.09
N PRO A 149 -8.22 26.96 14.19
CA PRO A 149 -7.74 28.34 14.39
C PRO A 149 -8.13 28.95 15.75
N GLU A 150 -9.17 28.43 16.41
CA GLU A 150 -9.61 28.81 17.75
C GLU A 150 -9.08 27.92 18.91
N GLY A 151 -8.24 26.92 18.62
CA GLY A 151 -7.49 26.13 19.61
C GLY A 151 -8.28 25.03 20.33
N GLN A 152 -9.50 24.69 19.89
CA GLN A 152 -10.30 23.61 20.49
C GLN A 152 -10.71 22.58 19.43
N PRO A 153 -10.69 21.27 19.74
CA PRO A 153 -11.18 20.23 18.84
C PRO A 153 -12.66 20.42 18.51
N THR A 154 -13.04 20.02 17.30
CA THR A 154 -14.46 19.96 16.92
C THR A 154 -15.19 18.88 17.73
N ALA A 155 -16.53 18.95 17.77
CA ALA A 155 -17.35 17.91 18.40
C ALA A 155 -17.10 16.53 17.77
N ASP A 156 -16.93 16.48 16.44
CA ASP A 156 -16.70 15.26 15.68
C ASP A 156 -15.34 14.62 16.04
N VAL A 157 -14.28 15.44 16.16
CA VAL A 157 -12.96 14.96 16.63
C VAL A 157 -13.08 14.37 18.03
N ARG A 158 -13.79 15.04 18.95
CA ARG A 158 -14.00 14.51 20.31
C ARG A 158 -14.74 13.17 20.29
N GLU A 159 -15.79 13.05 19.51
CA GLU A 159 -16.54 11.79 19.37
C GLU A 159 -15.65 10.67 18.81
N ALA A 160 -14.75 10.98 17.87
CA ALA A 160 -13.79 10.01 17.34
C ALA A 160 -12.85 9.47 18.44
N TYR A 161 -12.32 10.32 19.31
CA TYR A 161 -11.48 9.88 20.44
C TYR A 161 -12.28 9.11 21.50
N GLU A 162 -13.49 9.55 21.85
CA GLU A 162 -14.37 8.80 22.77
C GLU A 162 -14.67 7.39 22.23
N ARG A 163 -14.77 7.24 20.90
CA ARG A 163 -14.92 5.95 20.24
C ARG A 163 -13.66 5.11 20.30
N VAL A 164 -12.49 5.70 20.06
CA VAL A 164 -11.18 5.03 20.23
C VAL A 164 -11.02 4.52 21.66
N ASP A 165 -11.36 5.34 22.66
CA ASP A 165 -11.33 4.92 24.06
C ASP A 165 -12.19 3.67 24.29
N LYS A 166 -13.40 3.62 23.71
CA LYS A 166 -14.26 2.44 23.79
C LYS A 166 -13.71 1.22 23.05
N GLN A 167 -13.02 1.43 21.94
CA GLN A 167 -12.33 0.37 21.19
C GLN A 167 -11.16 -0.20 21.97
N PHE A 168 -10.35 0.64 22.60
CA PHE A 168 -9.26 0.21 23.45
C PHE A 168 -9.76 -0.43 24.73
N ASP A 169 -10.80 0.12 25.37
CA ASP A 169 -11.50 -0.53 26.49
C ASP A 169 -11.92 -1.95 26.08
N ASP A 170 -12.55 -2.12 24.90
CA ASP A 170 -13.00 -3.42 24.41
C ASP A 170 -11.87 -4.44 24.23
N ILE A 171 -10.73 -4.00 23.71
CA ILE A 171 -9.54 -4.84 23.54
C ILE A 171 -8.99 -5.27 24.90
N ASP A 172 -8.82 -4.30 25.81
CA ASP A 172 -8.32 -4.52 27.16
C ASP A 172 -9.19 -5.53 27.95
N ASP A 173 -10.50 -5.43 27.77
CA ASP A 173 -11.51 -6.23 28.44
C ASP A 173 -11.63 -7.66 27.91
N LYS A 174 -11.14 -7.94 26.69
CA LYS A 174 -11.49 -9.17 25.95
C LYS A 174 -10.27 -9.94 25.46
N VAL A 175 -9.25 -9.25 24.97
CA VAL A 175 -8.07 -9.84 24.33
C VAL A 175 -6.76 -9.08 24.64
N PRO A 176 -6.47 -8.71 25.91
CA PRO A 176 -5.29 -7.92 26.25
C PRO A 176 -3.99 -8.65 25.89
N ASP A 177 -3.89 -9.96 26.14
CA ASP A 177 -2.69 -10.75 25.82
C ASP A 177 -2.41 -10.85 24.31
N ARG A 178 -3.45 -10.73 23.46
CA ARG A 178 -3.26 -10.73 22.00
C ARG A 178 -2.81 -9.35 21.52
N ALA A 179 -3.40 -8.29 22.06
CA ALA A 179 -2.95 -6.92 21.81
C ALA A 179 -1.48 -6.73 22.22
N ASP A 180 -1.13 -7.20 23.42
CA ASP A 180 0.21 -7.08 23.98
C ASP A 180 1.26 -7.84 23.16
N ARG A 181 0.90 -9.00 22.59
CA ARG A 181 1.77 -9.72 21.65
C ARG A 181 2.06 -8.91 20.37
N ILE A 182 1.06 -8.29 19.77
CA ILE A 182 1.26 -7.46 18.56
C ILE A 182 2.13 -6.24 18.87
N VAL A 183 1.83 -5.52 19.96
CA VAL A 183 2.61 -4.33 20.36
C VAL A 183 4.06 -4.72 20.65
N ARG A 184 4.30 -5.83 21.36
CA ARG A 184 5.67 -6.30 21.63
C ARG A 184 6.43 -6.71 20.38
N ALA A 185 5.75 -7.19 19.36
CA ALA A 185 6.41 -7.55 18.10
C ALA A 185 6.72 -6.33 17.24
N ALA A 186 5.89 -5.30 17.31
CA ALA A 186 6.16 -4.02 16.66
C ALA A 186 7.28 -3.23 17.39
N ALA A 187 7.40 -3.39 18.71
CA ALA A 187 8.47 -2.84 19.52
C ALA A 187 9.80 -3.61 19.32
N GLU A 188 10.93 -2.92 19.37
CA GLU A 188 12.23 -3.59 19.47
C GLU A 188 12.50 -4.07 20.89
N GLY A 189 13.09 -5.25 21.04
CA GLY A 189 13.67 -5.71 22.30
C GLY A 189 12.68 -6.16 23.40
N GLU A 190 13.20 -6.98 24.33
CA GLU A 190 12.44 -7.37 25.53
C GLU A 190 12.30 -6.17 26.48
N GLY A 191 11.17 -5.47 26.41
CA GLY A 191 10.75 -4.50 27.44
C GLY A 191 10.43 -3.08 26.95
N GLU A 192 10.56 -2.78 25.65
CA GLU A 192 10.43 -1.39 25.15
C GLU A 192 9.03 -1.03 24.63
N GLY A 193 8.08 -1.98 24.57
CA GLY A 193 6.67 -1.69 24.29
C GLY A 193 5.72 -2.70 24.91
N SER A 194 4.53 -2.26 25.32
CA SER A 194 3.46 -3.13 25.80
C SER A 194 2.08 -2.53 25.57
N TRP A 195 1.04 -3.38 25.53
CA TRP A 195 -0.33 -2.90 25.43
C TRP A 195 -0.70 -1.99 26.61
N SER A 196 -0.25 -2.33 27.81
CA SER A 196 -0.46 -1.48 28.98
C SER A 196 0.26 -0.14 28.88
N GLY A 197 1.48 -0.13 28.32
CA GLY A 197 2.26 1.08 28.08
C GLY A 197 1.58 2.00 27.06
N LEU A 198 1.03 1.42 25.98
CA LEU A 198 0.21 2.16 25.02
C LEU A 198 -1.03 2.78 25.69
N ARG A 199 -1.69 2.04 26.59
CA ARG A 199 -2.88 2.55 27.32
C ARG A 199 -2.54 3.73 28.21
N GLU A 200 -1.45 3.65 28.97
CA GLU A 200 -0.94 4.76 29.78
C GLU A 200 -0.57 5.95 28.88
N TRP A 201 0.19 5.69 27.82
CA TRP A 201 0.58 6.68 26.81
C TRP A 201 -0.63 7.40 26.20
N HIS A 202 -1.71 6.68 25.88
CA HIS A 202 -2.94 7.22 25.32
C HIS A 202 -3.71 8.04 26.36
N SER A 203 -3.92 7.51 27.57
CA SER A 203 -4.68 8.16 28.64
C SER A 203 -4.07 9.47 29.12
N ASP A 204 -2.75 9.51 29.30
CA ASP A 204 -2.02 10.72 29.70
C ASP A 204 -2.16 11.86 28.67
N ARG A 205 -2.47 11.50 27.43
CA ARG A 205 -2.61 12.42 26.31
C ARG A 205 -4.06 12.70 25.92
N THR A 206 -5.06 12.01 26.49
CA THR A 206 -6.50 12.22 26.21
C THR A 206 -7.30 12.96 27.30
N GLU A 207 -6.78 13.11 28.53
CA GLU A 207 -7.39 13.98 29.55
C GLU A 207 -7.53 15.45 29.06
N PRO A 208 -8.39 16.30 29.65
CA PRO A 208 -8.50 17.70 29.25
C PRO A 208 -7.22 18.44 29.67
N VAL A 209 -6.21 18.42 28.80
CA VAL A 209 -4.92 19.06 29.03
C VAL A 209 -5.00 20.52 28.58
N ASP A 210 -4.91 21.46 29.51
CA ASP A 210 -4.58 22.89 29.28
C ASP A 210 -3.11 23.07 28.79
N GLY A 211 -2.61 22.13 27.99
CA GLY A 211 -1.19 21.96 27.67
C GLY A 211 -0.96 21.29 26.31
N LEU A 212 0.10 21.72 25.65
CA LEU A 212 0.34 21.63 24.21
C LEU A 212 1.10 20.34 23.80
N HIS A 213 0.68 19.14 24.23
CA HIS A 213 1.45 17.90 23.99
C HIS A 213 0.61 16.70 23.45
N ASP A 214 1.09 16.16 22.30
CA ASP A 214 1.55 14.75 22.15
C ASP A 214 0.79 13.63 21.39
N HIS A 215 -0.19 13.91 20.56
CA HIS A 215 -0.47 13.07 19.35
C HIS A 215 -1.25 13.88 18.31
N LEU A 216 -2.03 14.81 18.85
CA LEU A 216 -2.88 15.77 18.17
C LEU A 216 -2.11 16.87 17.47
N MET A 217 -0.96 17.22 18.05
CA MET A 217 0.00 18.14 17.42
C MET A 217 0.65 17.48 16.21
N CYS A 218 0.91 16.17 16.22
CA CYS A 218 1.37 15.48 15.01
C CYS A 218 0.35 15.68 13.89
N PHE A 219 -0.93 15.35 14.10
CA PHE A 219 -1.98 15.51 13.09
C PHE A 219 -2.20 16.96 12.65
N ALA A 220 -2.21 17.92 13.60
CA ALA A 220 -2.34 19.34 13.27
C ALA A 220 -1.12 19.89 12.50
N GLN A 221 0.09 19.42 12.80
CA GLN A 221 1.31 19.79 12.10
C GLN A 221 1.38 19.16 10.70
N MET A 222 0.83 17.96 10.48
CA MET A 222 0.84 17.35 9.13
C MET A 222 0.11 18.24 8.11
N GLY A 223 -0.97 18.91 8.53
CA GLY A 223 -1.74 19.81 7.67
C GLY A 223 -1.07 21.16 7.35
N ASP A 224 -0.08 21.58 8.13
CA ASP A 224 0.60 22.89 8.02
C ASP A 224 2.00 22.79 7.42
N ARG A 225 2.55 21.57 7.26
CA ARG A 225 3.82 21.38 6.56
C ARG A 225 3.62 21.61 5.07
N ASP A 226 4.37 22.56 4.51
CA ASP A 226 4.58 22.67 3.07
C ASP A 226 5.14 21.32 2.61
N THR A 227 4.29 20.50 1.97
CA THR A 227 4.60 19.14 1.58
C THR A 227 5.61 19.20 0.43
N GLY A 228 6.88 19.39 0.77
CA GLY A 228 7.96 19.32 -0.21
C GLY A 228 7.95 17.96 -0.90
N ASP A 229 8.51 17.91 -2.11
CA ASP A 229 8.49 16.71 -2.98
C ASP A 229 8.90 15.41 -2.25
N GLY A 230 9.83 15.49 -1.28
CA GLY A 230 10.26 14.36 -0.47
C GLY A 230 9.18 13.77 0.45
N TYR A 231 8.37 14.61 1.10
CA TYR A 231 7.27 14.14 1.97
C TYR A 231 6.23 13.36 1.18
N TYR A 232 5.79 13.92 0.05
CA TYR A 232 4.83 13.23 -0.81
C TYR A 232 5.41 11.92 -1.37
N ALA A 233 6.69 11.90 -1.75
CA ALA A 233 7.36 10.70 -2.21
C ALA A 233 7.39 9.59 -1.15
N ASP A 234 7.67 9.93 0.12
CA ASP A 234 7.69 8.97 1.22
C ASP A 234 6.30 8.44 1.58
N VAL A 235 5.26 9.30 1.56
CA VAL A 235 3.86 8.87 1.71
C VAL A 235 3.48 7.91 0.59
N VAL A 236 3.78 8.24 -0.68
CA VAL A 236 3.49 7.37 -1.83
C VAL A 236 4.21 6.04 -1.69
N ARG A 237 5.49 6.04 -1.33
CA ARG A 237 6.30 4.84 -1.14
C ARG A 237 5.71 3.90 -0.09
N LEU A 238 5.50 4.38 1.13
CA LEU A 238 4.98 3.54 2.22
C LEU A 238 3.52 3.15 2.00
N TRP A 239 2.70 4.03 1.43
CA TRP A 239 1.30 3.71 1.11
C TRP A 239 1.19 2.65 0.02
N THR A 240 1.96 2.76 -1.06
CA THR A 240 1.94 1.75 -2.13
C THR A 240 2.50 0.40 -1.66
N ALA A 241 3.53 0.40 -0.81
CA ALA A 241 4.04 -0.81 -0.17
C ALA A 241 2.96 -1.48 0.71
N LEU A 242 2.27 -0.71 1.56
CA LEU A 242 1.16 -1.23 2.38
C LEU A 242 0.02 -1.77 1.50
N LYS A 243 -0.35 -1.07 0.42
CA LYS A 243 -1.41 -1.53 -0.49
C LYS A 243 -1.06 -2.85 -1.17
N LEU A 244 0.16 -2.98 -1.67
CA LEU A 244 0.64 -4.21 -2.28
C LEU A 244 0.62 -5.35 -1.25
N ALA A 245 1.20 -5.12 -0.09
CA ALA A 245 1.33 -6.12 0.97
C ALA A 245 -0.03 -6.57 1.50
N ASP A 246 -0.92 -5.62 1.86
CA ASP A 246 -2.26 -5.90 2.38
C ASP A 246 -3.13 -6.65 1.37
N GLN A 247 -3.17 -6.20 0.11
CA GLN A 247 -4.00 -6.85 -0.91
C GLN A 247 -3.54 -8.26 -1.24
N THR A 248 -2.23 -8.45 -1.42
CA THR A 248 -1.68 -9.78 -1.72
C THR A 248 -1.82 -10.73 -0.53
N ALA A 249 -1.76 -10.21 0.71
CA ALA A 249 -1.93 -11.03 1.92
C ALA A 249 -3.39 -11.41 2.11
N ALA A 250 -4.30 -10.45 1.91
CA ALA A 250 -5.74 -10.66 1.99
C ALA A 250 -6.24 -11.69 0.95
N SER A 251 -5.67 -11.67 -0.26
CA SER A 251 -6.04 -12.60 -1.35
C SER A 251 -5.42 -13.98 -1.22
N GLY A 252 -4.56 -14.23 -0.22
CA GLY A 252 -3.87 -15.50 -0.05
C GLY A 252 -2.90 -15.84 -1.19
N LEU A 253 -2.33 -14.83 -1.86
CA LEU A 253 -1.30 -15.07 -2.88
C LEU A 253 -0.03 -15.57 -2.19
N GLU A 254 0.58 -16.63 -2.73
CA GLU A 254 1.90 -17.09 -2.31
C GLU A 254 2.98 -16.11 -2.80
N ASP A 255 4.11 -16.01 -2.10
CA ASP A 255 5.17 -15.04 -2.46
C ASP A 255 5.75 -15.31 -3.86
N ASP A 256 5.84 -16.59 -4.25
CA ASP A 256 6.24 -17.01 -5.60
C ASP A 256 5.29 -16.48 -6.70
N ASP A 257 4.07 -16.06 -6.35
CA ASP A 257 3.05 -15.53 -7.26
C ASP A 257 3.00 -14.00 -7.37
N ILE A 258 3.71 -13.26 -6.51
CA ILE A 258 3.74 -11.78 -6.53
C ILE A 258 4.64 -11.24 -7.66
N GLY A 259 5.54 -12.09 -8.16
CA GLY A 259 6.44 -11.79 -9.28
C GLY A 259 5.74 -11.71 -10.64
N GLY A 260 6.33 -10.92 -11.54
CA GLY A 260 5.95 -10.87 -12.94
C GLY A 260 7.06 -11.40 -13.84
N THR A 261 6.70 -11.90 -15.02
CA THR A 261 7.66 -12.28 -16.06
C THR A 261 7.44 -11.40 -17.29
N LEU A 262 8.49 -10.94 -17.95
CA LEU A 262 8.28 -10.24 -19.23
C LEU A 262 7.79 -11.24 -20.30
N PRO A 263 6.84 -10.86 -21.16
CA PRO A 263 6.44 -11.69 -22.29
C PRO A 263 7.57 -11.82 -23.30
N ASP A 264 7.57 -12.91 -24.07
CA ASP A 264 8.63 -13.17 -25.05
C ASP A 264 8.68 -12.08 -26.14
N ARG A 265 9.77 -11.33 -26.17
CA ARG A 265 10.00 -10.26 -27.14
C ARG A 265 10.12 -10.79 -28.57
N GLU A 266 10.58 -12.04 -28.76
CA GLU A 266 10.66 -12.63 -30.10
C GLU A 266 9.28 -12.81 -30.73
N ALA A 267 8.25 -13.12 -29.94
CA ALA A 267 6.87 -13.23 -30.41
C ALA A 267 6.36 -11.92 -31.05
N LEU A 268 6.69 -10.76 -30.45
CA LEU A 268 6.38 -9.46 -31.05
C LEU A 268 7.14 -9.21 -32.35
N GLY A 269 8.41 -9.63 -32.42
CA GLY A 269 9.21 -9.55 -33.64
C GLY A 269 8.60 -10.35 -34.79
N GLN A 270 8.27 -11.61 -34.52
CA GLN A 270 7.63 -12.53 -35.47
C GLN A 270 6.28 -11.98 -35.96
N HIS A 271 5.44 -11.50 -35.04
CA HIS A 271 4.16 -10.89 -35.41
C HIS A 271 4.31 -9.69 -36.35
N VAL A 272 5.32 -8.83 -36.11
CA VAL A 272 5.58 -7.67 -36.98
C VAL A 272 6.11 -8.11 -38.35
N ASP A 273 6.94 -9.15 -38.40
CA ASP A 273 7.46 -9.70 -39.66
C ASP A 273 6.34 -10.32 -40.50
N ASP A 274 5.40 -11.05 -39.89
CA ASP A 274 4.21 -11.60 -40.57
C ASP A 274 3.34 -10.48 -41.20
N LEU A 275 3.24 -9.32 -40.55
CA LEU A 275 2.52 -8.16 -41.10
C LEU A 275 3.21 -7.55 -42.34
N ASN A 276 4.51 -7.79 -42.51
CA ASN A 276 5.27 -7.32 -43.69
C ASN A 276 5.10 -8.24 -44.90
N GLU A 277 4.47 -9.41 -44.76
CA GLU A 277 4.21 -10.32 -45.88
C GLU A 277 3.14 -9.75 -46.83
N GLY A 278 3.55 -9.12 -47.94
CA GLY A 278 2.64 -8.61 -48.95
C GLY A 278 3.28 -7.66 -49.98
N GLU A 279 2.47 -7.16 -50.92
CA GLU A 279 2.89 -6.18 -51.92
C GLU A 279 2.03 -4.91 -51.89
N GLY A 280 2.59 -3.77 -52.31
CA GLY A 280 1.89 -2.50 -52.48
C GLY A 280 1.99 -1.53 -51.31
N ILE A 281 1.12 -0.51 -51.29
CA ILE A 281 1.17 0.64 -50.35
C ILE A 281 1.14 0.20 -48.88
N LEU A 282 0.43 -0.89 -48.58
CA LEU A 282 0.36 -1.43 -47.21
C LEU A 282 1.71 -2.01 -46.76
N ALA A 283 2.42 -2.70 -47.65
CA ALA A 283 3.76 -3.23 -47.38
C ALA A 283 4.77 -2.08 -47.18
N ASP A 284 4.70 -1.03 -48.01
CA ASP A 284 5.51 0.18 -47.84
C ASP A 284 5.26 0.85 -46.48
N LEU A 285 3.99 0.95 -46.07
CA LEU A 285 3.62 1.49 -44.77
C LEU A 285 4.13 0.62 -43.62
N ASN A 286 4.03 -0.71 -43.73
CA ASN A 286 4.54 -1.63 -42.71
C ASN A 286 6.07 -1.57 -42.60
N CYS A 287 6.78 -1.38 -43.71
CA CYS A 287 8.22 -1.10 -43.70
C CYS A 287 8.57 0.20 -42.95
N LEU A 288 7.76 1.26 -43.11
CA LEU A 288 7.95 2.50 -42.35
C LEU A 288 7.65 2.32 -40.86
N ARG A 289 6.60 1.57 -40.52
CA ARG A 289 6.25 1.22 -39.12
C ARG A 289 7.38 0.43 -38.46
N ASP A 290 7.92 -0.58 -39.15
CA ASP A 290 9.01 -1.40 -38.61
C ASP A 290 10.31 -0.60 -38.49
N ARG A 291 10.62 0.29 -39.44
CA ARG A 291 11.75 1.22 -39.30
C ARG A 291 11.61 2.10 -38.05
N ALA A 292 10.42 2.64 -37.80
CA ALA A 292 10.16 3.44 -36.61
C ALA A 292 10.30 2.62 -35.32
N ARG A 293 9.78 1.38 -35.31
CA ARG A 293 9.90 0.44 -34.19
C ARG A 293 11.35 0.09 -33.88
N ARG A 294 12.16 -0.24 -34.89
CA ARG A 294 13.60 -0.52 -34.74
C ARG A 294 14.34 0.71 -34.21
N GLY A 295 14.10 1.88 -34.82
CA GLY A 295 14.72 3.13 -34.35
C GLY A 295 14.41 3.46 -32.88
N ALA A 296 13.16 3.23 -32.43
CA ALA A 296 12.81 3.38 -31.02
C ALA A 296 13.53 2.37 -30.12
N THR A 297 13.67 1.12 -30.56
CA THR A 297 14.32 0.03 -29.79
C THR A 297 15.84 0.22 -29.71
N ASP A 298 16.48 0.66 -30.80
CA ASP A 298 17.92 0.86 -30.88
C ASP A 298 18.40 2.01 -29.96
N ASN A 299 17.53 2.99 -29.66
CA ASN A 299 17.85 4.10 -28.77
C ASN A 299 17.71 3.76 -27.27
N VAL A 300 17.13 2.60 -26.93
CA VAL A 300 16.82 2.25 -25.53
C VAL A 300 18.06 2.17 -24.65
N GLU A 301 19.19 1.69 -25.18
CA GLU A 301 20.43 1.60 -24.40
C GLU A 301 20.94 2.97 -23.96
N ALA A 302 20.75 4.00 -24.81
CA ALA A 302 21.10 5.37 -24.45
C ALA A 302 20.12 5.96 -23.43
N LEU A 303 18.82 5.68 -23.57
CA LEU A 303 17.77 6.10 -22.63
C LEU A 303 18.01 5.54 -21.22
N VAL A 304 18.23 4.22 -21.13
CA VAL A 304 18.45 3.54 -19.84
C VAL A 304 19.72 4.07 -19.16
N ALA A 305 20.73 4.52 -19.92
CA ALA A 305 21.95 5.08 -19.37
C ALA A 305 21.81 6.52 -18.86
N SER A 306 20.75 7.25 -19.22
CA SER A 306 20.59 8.67 -18.88
C SER A 306 19.55 8.96 -17.78
N ASP A 307 18.77 7.95 -17.35
CA ASP A 307 17.66 8.10 -16.39
C ASP A 307 16.64 9.22 -16.78
N ASP A 308 16.51 9.49 -18.09
CA ASP A 308 15.63 10.53 -18.63
C ASP A 308 14.28 9.97 -19.12
N VAL A 309 13.39 10.89 -19.54
CA VAL A 309 12.13 10.56 -20.22
C VAL A 309 12.26 10.81 -21.73
N ASP A 310 12.03 9.76 -22.52
CA ASP A 310 12.06 9.83 -23.99
C ASP A 310 10.68 9.89 -24.64
N LEU A 311 10.62 10.42 -25.86
CA LEU A 311 9.38 10.64 -26.61
C LEU A 311 9.41 9.96 -27.99
N ILE A 312 8.43 9.07 -28.23
CA ILE A 312 8.17 8.51 -29.56
C ILE A 312 7.17 9.40 -30.31
N THR A 313 7.67 10.17 -31.28
CA THR A 313 6.84 11.06 -32.11
C THR A 313 6.49 10.40 -33.43
N LEU A 314 5.29 9.80 -33.51
CA LEU A 314 4.77 9.19 -34.74
C LEU A 314 3.31 9.61 -35.03
N PRO A 315 2.93 9.81 -36.31
CA PRO A 315 1.54 10.05 -36.67
C PRO A 315 0.63 8.87 -36.29
N THR A 316 -0.68 9.12 -36.20
CA THR A 316 -1.66 8.05 -35.98
C THR A 316 -1.57 7.02 -37.10
N GLY A 317 -1.59 5.73 -36.72
CA GLY A 317 -1.44 4.63 -37.66
C GLY A 317 -0.01 4.29 -38.07
N PHE A 318 1.03 4.98 -37.55
CA PHE A 318 2.44 4.67 -37.83
C PHE A 318 3.10 3.73 -36.80
N GLY A 319 2.31 2.92 -36.08
CA GLY A 319 2.86 1.84 -35.26
C GLY A 319 3.35 2.25 -33.87
N LYS A 320 2.80 3.32 -33.28
CA LYS A 320 3.15 3.77 -31.91
C LYS A 320 3.08 2.66 -30.86
N THR A 321 2.06 1.81 -30.91
CA THR A 321 1.85 0.73 -29.96
C THR A 321 3.02 -0.26 -29.98
N TYR A 322 3.34 -0.86 -31.13
CA TYR A 322 4.44 -1.82 -31.23
C TYR A 322 5.83 -1.19 -31.09
N ALA A 323 6.01 0.08 -31.49
CA ALA A 323 7.23 0.83 -31.23
C ALA A 323 7.45 1.04 -29.72
N GLY A 324 6.45 1.53 -29.00
CA GLY A 324 6.51 1.73 -27.56
C GLY A 324 6.66 0.42 -26.79
N LEU A 325 5.96 -0.63 -27.19
CA LEU A 325 6.04 -1.95 -26.58
C LEU A 325 7.42 -2.60 -26.80
N SER A 326 7.99 -2.52 -28.02
CA SER A 326 9.34 -3.04 -28.30
C SER A 326 10.41 -2.31 -27.49
N ALA A 327 10.32 -0.97 -27.42
CA ALA A 327 11.25 -0.15 -26.67
C ALA A 327 11.11 -0.40 -25.15
N GLY A 328 9.89 -0.42 -24.64
CA GLY A 328 9.59 -0.67 -23.22
C GLY A 328 10.01 -2.06 -22.75
N LEU A 329 9.74 -3.12 -23.54
CA LEU A 329 10.19 -4.48 -23.23
C LEU A 329 11.72 -4.57 -23.23
N ARG A 330 12.40 -3.89 -24.16
CA ARG A 330 13.87 -3.83 -24.17
C ARG A 330 14.42 -3.08 -22.95
N ALA A 331 13.78 -1.98 -22.54
CA ALA A 331 14.21 -1.23 -21.37
C ALA A 331 14.04 -2.06 -20.09
N ALA A 332 12.90 -2.76 -19.98
CA ALA A 332 12.60 -3.65 -18.86
C ALA A 332 13.59 -4.83 -18.78
N ASP A 333 13.96 -5.41 -19.93
CA ASP A 333 14.97 -6.48 -20.04
C ASP A 333 16.37 -6.01 -19.60
N ILE A 334 16.78 -4.79 -19.96
CA ILE A 334 18.08 -4.24 -19.54
C ILE A 334 18.12 -3.96 -18.04
N ASN A 335 17.01 -3.49 -17.46
CA ASN A 335 16.92 -3.07 -16.07
C ASN A 335 16.43 -4.16 -15.12
N ASP A 336 16.15 -5.37 -15.61
CA ASP A 336 15.50 -6.45 -14.84
C ASP A 336 14.24 -5.95 -14.11
N SER A 337 13.35 -5.29 -14.86
CA SER A 337 12.20 -4.56 -14.31
C SER A 337 10.87 -4.88 -15.00
N ARG A 338 9.79 -4.26 -14.52
CA ARG A 338 8.43 -4.42 -15.07
C ARG A 338 8.14 -3.35 -16.12
N LEU A 339 7.35 -3.70 -17.14
CA LEU A 339 6.80 -2.73 -18.08
C LEU A 339 5.40 -2.30 -17.65
N VAL A 340 5.22 -1.02 -17.32
CA VAL A 340 3.90 -0.43 -17.04
C VAL A 340 3.44 0.35 -18.27
N TYR A 341 2.32 -0.07 -18.86
CA TYR A 341 1.73 0.57 -20.05
C TYR A 341 0.47 1.35 -19.68
N VAL A 342 0.53 2.68 -19.76
CA VAL A 342 -0.56 3.58 -19.31
C VAL A 342 -1.25 4.23 -20.50
N LEU A 343 -2.59 4.15 -20.55
CA LEU A 343 -3.40 4.81 -21.58
C LEU A 343 -4.54 5.66 -20.96
N PRO A 344 -4.81 6.85 -21.50
CA PRO A 344 -5.82 7.77 -20.93
C PRO A 344 -7.28 7.39 -21.24
N TYR A 345 -7.53 6.40 -22.10
CA TYR A 345 -8.88 6.00 -22.51
C TYR A 345 -9.05 4.49 -22.40
N THR A 346 -10.06 4.06 -21.65
CA THR A 346 -10.38 2.64 -21.43
C THR A 346 -10.65 1.89 -22.73
N SER A 347 -11.33 2.52 -23.70
CA SER A 347 -11.58 1.88 -25.00
C SER A 347 -10.31 1.57 -25.80
N ILE A 348 -9.28 2.43 -25.70
CA ILE A 348 -7.99 2.21 -26.35
C ILE A 348 -7.18 1.20 -25.55
N LEU A 349 -7.31 1.22 -24.22
CA LEU A 349 -6.69 0.24 -23.34
C LEU A 349 -7.20 -1.17 -23.63
N ASP A 350 -8.50 -1.39 -23.70
CA ASP A 350 -9.11 -2.69 -24.01
C ASP A 350 -8.66 -3.21 -25.37
N GLN A 351 -8.62 -2.33 -26.38
CA GLN A 351 -8.13 -2.68 -27.71
C GLN A 351 -6.65 -3.09 -27.67
N THR A 352 -5.82 -2.29 -27.01
CA THR A 352 -4.37 -2.55 -26.91
C THR A 352 -4.10 -3.82 -26.12
N ALA A 353 -4.85 -4.07 -25.05
CA ALA A 353 -4.79 -5.29 -24.28
C ALA A 353 -5.19 -6.52 -25.11
N GLY A 354 -6.20 -6.40 -25.99
CA GLY A 354 -6.57 -7.46 -26.93
C GLY A 354 -5.45 -7.80 -27.90
N GLU A 355 -4.76 -6.79 -28.44
CA GLU A 355 -3.59 -6.99 -29.31
C GLU A 355 -2.43 -7.66 -28.53
N ILE A 356 -2.12 -7.20 -27.32
CA ILE A 356 -1.07 -7.78 -26.46
C ILE A 356 -1.37 -9.27 -26.17
N GLN A 357 -2.61 -9.59 -25.79
CA GLN A 357 -3.03 -10.99 -25.56
C GLN A 357 -2.85 -11.84 -26.82
N SER A 358 -3.23 -11.32 -27.98
CA SER A 358 -3.09 -12.01 -29.27
C SER A 358 -1.63 -12.25 -29.65
N VAL A 359 -0.77 -11.24 -29.49
CA VAL A 359 0.65 -11.29 -29.88
C VAL A 359 1.44 -12.24 -28.98
N PHE A 360 1.26 -12.17 -27.67
CA PHE A 360 2.07 -12.94 -26.72
C PHE A 360 1.39 -14.23 -26.23
N GLY A 361 0.13 -14.48 -26.58
CA GLY A 361 -0.63 -15.62 -26.05
C GLY A 361 -0.84 -15.56 -24.54
N VAL A 362 -0.93 -14.34 -23.98
CA VAL A 362 -1.06 -14.09 -22.54
C VAL A 362 -2.52 -13.84 -22.15
N SER A 363 -2.80 -13.96 -20.86
CA SER A 363 -4.10 -13.63 -20.25
C SER A 363 -3.91 -12.50 -19.23
N PRO A 364 -4.90 -11.61 -19.00
CA PRO A 364 -4.83 -10.56 -17.97
C PRO A 364 -4.66 -11.08 -16.53
N TYR A 365 -4.78 -12.40 -16.33
CA TYR A 365 -4.58 -13.08 -15.05
C TYR A 365 -3.27 -13.86 -14.98
N SER A 366 -2.38 -13.69 -15.97
CA SER A 366 -1.10 -14.39 -16.03
C SER A 366 0.03 -13.53 -15.46
N LYS A 367 1.09 -14.15 -14.94
CA LYS A 367 2.31 -13.44 -14.48
C LYS A 367 2.97 -12.59 -15.57
N ALA A 368 2.67 -12.87 -16.84
CA ALA A 368 3.23 -12.16 -17.98
C ALA A 368 2.45 -10.90 -18.39
N PHE A 369 1.20 -10.75 -17.94
CA PHE A 369 0.35 -9.63 -18.31
C PHE A 369 -0.80 -9.43 -17.33
N THR A 370 -0.88 -8.22 -16.77
CA THR A 370 -1.98 -7.80 -15.89
C THR A 370 -2.65 -6.56 -16.48
N LEU A 371 -3.98 -6.52 -16.44
CA LEU A 371 -4.80 -5.38 -16.83
C LEU A 371 -5.52 -4.83 -15.60
N HIS A 372 -5.31 -3.55 -15.28
CA HIS A 372 -5.88 -2.84 -14.13
C HIS A 372 -6.92 -1.80 -14.53
#